data_AF-A0A2I0J4N8-F1
#
_entry.id   AF-A0A2I0J4N8-F1
#
_cell.length_a   1.000
_cell.length_b   1.000
_cell.length_c   1.000
_cell.angle_alpha   90.00
_cell.angle_beta   90.00
_cell.angle_gamma   90.00
#
_symmetry.space_group_name_H-M   'P 1'
#
loop_
_entity.id
_entity.type
_entity.pdbx_description
1 polymer ?
#
loop_
_entity_poly.entity_id
_entity_poly.type
_entity_poly.pdbx_seq_one_letter_code
_entity_poly.pdbx_strand_id
1 'polypeptide(L)' 'MGSQIEPAANSNYGDKHTNINWDKLGFDLIPADYMYMMTCCDGETFSNGALRPYQKLELHPSSAILNYGQ' A
#
# COMPACT_ATOMS: atom_id res chain seq x y z
N MET A 1 -51.75 -12.95 -15.25
CA MET A 1 -50.94 -13.54 -14.16
C MET A 1 -49.63 -12.78 -14.11
N GLY A 2 -49.50 -11.80 -13.23
CA GLY A 2 -48.31 -10.95 -13.16
C GLY A 2 -47.11 -11.79 -12.72
N SER A 3 -46.07 -11.85 -13.55
CA SER A 3 -44.79 -12.45 -13.18
C SER A 3 -44.15 -11.58 -12.11
N GLN A 4 -44.03 -12.11 -10.89
CA GLN A 4 -43.18 -11.48 -9.88
C GLN A 4 -41.73 -11.55 -10.37
N ILE A 5 -41.06 -10.40 -10.40
CA ILE A 5 -39.62 -10.32 -10.63
C ILE A 5 -38.96 -10.59 -9.28
N GLU A 6 -38.30 -11.74 -9.17
CA GLU A 6 -37.41 -12.07 -8.04
C GLU A 6 -36.23 -11.07 -8.05
N PRO A 7 -35.91 -10.39 -6.94
CA PRO A 7 -34.76 -9.50 -6.90
C PRO A 7 -33.47 -10.32 -7.05
N ALA A 8 -32.59 -9.85 -7.93
CA ALA A 8 -31.28 -10.45 -8.17
C ALA A 8 -30.53 -10.62 -6.84
N ALA A 9 -29.94 -11.81 -6.67
CA ALA A 9 -29.15 -12.20 -5.51
C ALA A 9 -28.29 -11.03 -5.03
N ASN A 10 -28.59 -10.57 -3.80
CA ASN A 10 -27.87 -9.54 -3.10
C ASN A 10 -26.38 -9.91 -3.15
N SER A 11 -25.61 -9.23 -4.00
CA SER A 11 -24.19 -9.52 -4.11
C SER A 11 -23.62 -9.24 -2.74
N ASN A 12 -23.21 -10.29 -2.03
CA ASN A 12 -22.35 -10.24 -0.86
C ASN A 12 -20.95 -9.76 -1.29
N TYR A 13 -20.89 -8.66 -2.04
CA TYR A 13 -19.74 -7.79 -2.08
C TYR A 13 -19.81 -6.98 -0.80
N GLY A 14 -19.71 -7.68 0.34
CA GLY A 14 -19.61 -7.06 1.64
C GLY A 14 -18.46 -6.10 1.52
N ASP A 15 -18.81 -4.82 1.58
CA ASP A 15 -17.93 -3.68 1.66
C ASP A 15 -16.67 -4.05 2.42
N LYS A 16 -15.60 -4.41 1.67
CA LYS A 16 -14.25 -4.50 2.23
C LYS A 16 -13.74 -3.08 2.39
N HIS A 17 -14.49 -2.26 3.10
CA HIS A 17 -13.96 -1.04 3.65
C HIS A 17 -12.95 -1.48 4.69
N THR A 18 -11.66 -1.25 4.39
CA THR A 18 -10.64 -1.16 5.44
C THR A 18 -11.22 -0.32 6.57
N ASN A 19 -11.19 -0.86 7.79
CA ASN A 19 -11.80 -0.27 8.99
C ASN A 19 -11.05 1.01 9.42
N ILE A 20 -11.11 2.05 8.58
CA ILE A 20 -10.46 3.33 8.76
C ILE A 20 -11.44 4.23 9.49
N ASN A 21 -11.06 4.68 10.69
CA ASN A 21 -11.80 5.68 11.42
C ASN A 21 -11.46 7.07 10.87
N TRP A 22 -12.32 7.60 9.99
CA TRP A 22 -12.12 8.88 9.32
C TRP A 22 -12.07 10.09 10.28
N ASP A 23 -12.82 10.06 11.38
CA ASP A 23 -12.82 11.15 12.38
C ASP A 23 -11.52 11.22 13.18
N LYS A 24 -10.78 10.10 13.25
CA LYS A 24 -9.49 10.00 13.93
C LYS A 24 -8.30 10.06 12.97
N LEU A 25 -8.55 10.11 11.66
CA LEU A 25 -7.48 10.18 10.67
C LEU A 25 -6.77 11.54 10.78
N GLY A 26 -5.46 11.50 11.01
CA GLY A 26 -4.61 12.69 11.13
C GLY A 26 -3.28 12.48 10.42
N PHE A 27 -2.29 13.30 10.76
CA PHE A 27 -0.92 13.14 10.27
C PHE A 27 -0.12 12.23 11.20
N ASP A 28 -0.24 10.93 10.98
CA ASP A 28 0.44 9.89 11.77
C ASP A 28 0.95 8.76 10.85
N LEU A 29 1.89 7.98 11.37
CA LEU A 29 2.40 6.79 10.69
C LEU A 29 1.39 5.64 10.82
N ILE A 30 0.52 5.50 9.84
CA ILE A 30 -0.42 4.39 9.74
C ILE A 30 0.18 3.34 8.78
N PRO A 31 0.45 2.11 9.23
CA PRO A 31 0.97 1.06 8.35
C PRO A 31 0.04 0.81 7.16
N ALA A 32 0.60 0.88 5.96
CA ALA A 32 -0.09 0.51 4.73
C ALA A 32 0.10 -0.98 4.43
N ASP A 33 -0.73 -1.53 3.54
CA ASP A 33 -0.62 -2.94 3.14
C ASP A 33 0.64 -3.20 2.28
N TYR A 34 1.02 -2.24 1.44
CA TYR A 34 2.11 -2.35 0.47
C TYR A 34 2.92 -1.05 0.38
N MET A 35 4.15 -1.20 -0.11
CA MET A 35 5.06 -0.12 -0.48
C MET A 35 5.66 -0.40 -1.86
N TYR A 36 6.01 0.64 -2.61
CA TYR A 36 6.74 0.49 -3.87
C TYR A 36 8.25 0.56 -3.61
N MET A 37 9.00 -0.40 -4.15
CA MET A 37 10.46 -0.44 -4.05
C MET A 37 11.09 -0.43 -5.44
N MET A 38 12.19 0.30 -5.59
CA MET A 38 12.99 0.36 -6.81
C MET A 38 14.47 0.56 -6.42
N THR A 39 15.39 0.07 -7.25
CA THR A 39 16.83 0.16 -7.00
C THR A 39 17.51 0.98 -8.09
N CYS A 40 18.61 1.65 -7.74
CA CYS A 40 19.45 2.39 -8.68
C CYS A 40 20.90 2.32 -8.21
N CYS A 41 21.83 2.14 -9.14
CA CYS A 41 23.27 2.26 -8.91
C CYS A 41 23.77 3.59 -9.47
N ASP A 42 24.94 4.04 -9.04
CA ASP A 42 25.52 5.29 -9.51
C ASP A 42 25.68 5.30 -11.04
N GLY A 43 25.19 6.36 -11.68
CA GLY A 43 25.18 6.52 -13.14
C GLY A 43 24.20 5.62 -13.90
N GLU A 44 23.44 4.76 -13.24
CA GLU A 44 22.45 3.88 -13.88
C GLU A 44 21.03 4.47 -13.85
N THR A 45 20.14 3.87 -14.64
CA THR A 45 18.71 4.17 -14.54
C THR A 45 18.06 3.33 -13.44
N PHE A 46 16.98 3.85 -12.88
CA PHE A 46 16.19 3.10 -11.93
C PHE A 46 15.66 1.80 -12.55
N SER A 47 15.76 0.71 -11.80
CA SER A 47 15.34 -0.63 -12.25
C SER A 47 14.70 -1.44 -11.11
N ASN A 48 14.12 -2.61 -11.45
CA ASN A 48 13.51 -3.56 -10.51
C ASN A 48 12.37 -2.99 -9.65
N GLY A 49 11.59 -2.07 -10.22
CA GLY A 49 10.43 -1.47 -9.57
C GLY A 49 9.29 -2.45 -9.31
N ALA A 50 8.86 -2.62 -8.06
CA ALA A 50 7.76 -3.52 -7.69
C ALA A 50 7.00 -3.07 -6.43
N LEU A 51 5.71 -3.39 -6.37
CA LEU A 51 4.94 -3.36 -5.12
C LEU A 51 5.33 -4.55 -4.25
N ARG A 52 5.58 -4.29 -2.97
CA ARG A 52 5.94 -5.27 -1.94
C ARG A 52 5.10 -5.04 -0.69
N PRO A 53 4.78 -6.07 0.11
CA PRO A 53 4.18 -5.85 1.42
C PRO A 53 5.01 -4.85 2.24
N TYR A 54 4.33 -4.00 3.01
CA TYR A 54 5.03 -3.03 3.85
C TYR A 54 5.97 -3.73 4.84
N GLN A 55 7.25 -3.36 4.83
CA GLN A 55 8.28 -4.00 5.65
C GLN A 55 9.39 -3.01 6.04
N LYS A 56 10.23 -3.41 6.99
CA LYS A 56 11.45 -2.67 7.34
C LYS A 56 12.42 -2.69 6.15
N LEU A 57 13.14 -1.59 5.96
CA LEU A 57 14.20 -1.50 4.96
C LEU A 57 15.53 -1.97 5.56
N GLU A 58 16.14 -2.96 4.93
CA GLU A 58 17.50 -3.39 5.25
C GLU A 58 18.51 -2.46 4.58
N LEU A 59 19.36 -1.81 5.37
CA LEU A 59 20.35 -0.85 4.90
C LEU A 59 21.74 -1.25 5.41
N HIS A 60 22.76 -1.00 4.61
CA HIS A 60 24.14 -1.15 5.07
C HIS A 60 24.46 -0.07 6.11
N PRO A 61 25.18 -0.36 7.21
CA PRO A 61 25.51 0.65 8.22
C PRO A 61 26.23 1.89 7.66
N SER A 62 26.97 1.72 6.58
CA SER A 62 27.66 2.82 5.89
C SER A 62 26.84 3.51 4.79
N SER A 63 25.53 3.25 4.66
CA SER A 63 24.68 3.90 3.66
C SER A 63 24.68 5.43 3.82
N ALA A 64 24.77 6.17 2.72
CA ALA A 64 24.94 7.62 2.72
C ALA A 64 23.80 8.36 3.43
N ILE A 65 22.55 7.90 3.26
CA ILE A 65 21.38 8.45 3.96
C ILE A 65 21.55 8.44 5.49
N LEU A 66 22.22 7.42 6.04
CA LEU A 66 22.44 7.28 7.49
C LEU A 66 23.59 8.16 8.01
N ASN A 67 24.52 8.56 7.15
CA ASN A 67 25.77 9.23 7.57
C ASN A 67 25.85 10.69 7.13
N TYR A 68 25.18 11.05 6.04
CA TYR A 68 25.28 12.35 5.38
C TYR A 68 23.92 12.96 4.97
N GLY A 69 22.81 12.23 5.17
CA GLY A 69 21.45 12.74 4.90
C GLY A 69 21.16 13.07 3.43
N GLN A 70 21.87 12.44 2.51
CA GLN A 70 21.65 12.53 1.07
C GLN A 70 20.33 11.86 0.68
#